data_AF-A0AAV1RB99-F1
#
_entry.id   AF-A0AAV1RB99-F1
#
_cell.length_a   1.000
_cell.length_b   1.000
_cell.length_c   1.000
_cell.angle_alpha   90.00
_cell.angle_beta   90.00
_cell.angle_gamma   90.00
#
_symmetry.space_group_name_H-M   'P 1'
#
loop_
_entity.id
_entity.type
_entity.pdbx_description
1 polymer ?
#
loop_
_entity_poly.entity_id
_entity_poly.type
_entity_poly.pdbx_seq_one_letter_code
_entity_poly.pdbx_strand_id
1 'polypeptide(L)'
;MQAAAIAAMAAHAILTATPPTLHPLLSPLPPNYSSFHGVFLKLPRQPFSLSLATKKPQPLFVAAATKKAVAVLKGTSNVEGVVTLSQEDDGPTTVNVRITGLSPGLHGFHLHEYGDTTNGCMSTGAHFNPNNLTHGAPEDKIRHAGDLGNVVANADGVAEATIVDNQIPLDGPNTVIGRALVVHELEDDLGKGGHELSLTTGNAGGRLACGARSCWFDSNLMVADVRNLSGVTICCLPSPLSHTEPDVNFPVCNVKLSGQQIIPGKLNVPCLNLDAMSSSASWF
;
A
#
# COMPACT_ATOMS: atom_id res chain seq x y z
N MET A 1 -24.75 35.86 49.02
CA MET A 1 -26.00 36.46 48.49
C MET A 1 -25.98 36.26 46.98
N GLN A 2 -26.60 35.16 46.52
CA GLN A 2 -27.92 35.09 45.84
C GLN A 2 -27.70 35.15 44.31
N ALA A 3 -27.70 34.02 43.59
CA ALA A 3 -28.82 33.13 43.24
C ALA A 3 -29.83 33.79 42.28
N ALA A 4 -29.91 33.24 41.06
CA ALA A 4 -31.15 33.16 40.30
C ALA A 4 -31.08 31.95 39.35
N ALA A 5 -31.94 30.97 39.64
CA ALA A 5 -32.25 29.82 38.82
C ALA A 5 -33.54 30.09 38.04
N ILE A 6 -33.68 29.55 36.82
CA ILE A 6 -34.99 29.11 36.30
C ILE A 6 -34.76 27.83 35.47
N ALA A 7 -35.62 26.86 35.73
CA ALA A 7 -35.58 25.46 35.33
C ALA A 7 -36.46 25.15 34.09
N ALA A 8 -36.56 23.84 33.79
CA ALA A 8 -37.58 23.13 32.99
C ALA A 8 -37.18 22.84 31.53
N MET A 9 -37.33 21.63 30.93
CA MET A 9 -38.00 20.38 31.30
C MET A 9 -37.29 19.16 30.69
N ALA A 10 -37.51 18.02 31.32
CA ALA A 10 -37.07 16.68 30.95
C ALA A 10 -37.90 16.05 29.81
N ALA A 11 -37.28 15.11 29.09
CA ALA A 11 -37.98 13.97 28.51
C ALA A 11 -37.07 12.74 28.56
N HIS A 12 -37.56 11.70 29.25
CA HIS A 12 -36.92 10.41 29.46
C HIS A 12 -36.96 9.56 28.19
N ALA A 13 -35.88 8.84 27.90
CA ALA A 13 -35.93 7.61 27.11
C ALA A 13 -35.05 6.55 27.79
N ILE A 14 -35.69 5.70 28.59
CA ILE A 14 -35.09 4.51 29.19
C ILE A 14 -35.25 3.39 28.15
N LEU A 15 -34.15 2.99 27.50
CA LEU A 15 -34.11 1.73 26.75
C LEU A 15 -33.77 0.60 27.73
N THR A 16 -34.78 -0.20 28.07
CA THR A 16 -34.63 -1.48 28.74
C THR A 16 -34.20 -2.53 27.72
N ALA A 17 -33.00 -3.07 27.89
CA ALA A 17 -32.52 -4.23 27.15
C ALA A 17 -33.12 -5.52 27.76
N THR A 18 -33.89 -6.27 26.98
CA THR A 18 -34.33 -7.63 27.30
C THR A 18 -33.44 -8.64 26.56
N PRO A 19 -32.99 -9.72 27.22
CA PRO A 19 -32.19 -10.76 26.57
C PRO A 19 -33.07 -11.75 25.79
N PRO A 20 -32.60 -12.29 24.65
CA PRO A 20 -33.36 -13.27 23.88
C PRO A 20 -33.35 -14.65 24.54
N THR A 21 -34.54 -15.24 24.60
CA THR A 21 -34.84 -16.59 25.08
C THR A 21 -34.36 -17.66 24.09
N LEU A 22 -33.61 -18.65 24.61
CA LEU A 22 -33.25 -19.89 23.92
C LEU A 22 -34.48 -20.80 23.77
N HIS A 23 -34.82 -21.16 22.53
CA HIS A 23 -35.78 -22.22 22.24
C HIS A 23 -35.04 -23.48 21.75
N PRO A 24 -35.38 -24.69 22.24
CA PRO A 24 -34.86 -25.93 21.70
C PRO A 24 -35.70 -26.38 20.50
N LEU A 25 -35.09 -26.53 19.33
CA LEU A 25 -35.69 -27.23 18.18
C LEU A 25 -35.23 -28.68 18.19
N LEU A 26 -36.08 -29.55 18.73
CA LEU A 26 -36.02 -30.99 18.51
C LEU A 26 -37.03 -31.33 17.41
N SER A 27 -36.60 -31.96 16.32
CA SER A 27 -37.49 -32.56 15.33
C SER A 27 -36.94 -33.93 14.93
N PRO A 28 -37.74 -35.01 15.00
CA PRO A 28 -37.30 -36.34 14.62
C PRO A 28 -37.40 -36.56 13.10
N LEU A 29 -36.38 -37.20 12.52
CA LEU A 29 -36.37 -37.66 11.13
C LEU A 29 -37.31 -38.87 10.94
N PRO A 30 -38.06 -38.97 9.83
CA PRO A 30 -38.77 -40.19 9.47
C PRO A 30 -37.84 -41.25 8.83
N PRO A 31 -38.14 -42.55 8.97
CA PRO A 31 -37.37 -43.61 8.33
C PRO A 31 -37.76 -43.77 6.85
N ASN A 32 -36.79 -43.61 5.95
CA ASN A 32 -36.96 -43.98 4.55
C ASN A 32 -36.77 -45.49 4.38
N TYR A 33 -37.88 -46.20 4.16
CA TYR A 33 -37.89 -47.52 3.55
C TYR A 33 -37.77 -47.35 2.03
N SER A 34 -36.73 -47.90 1.42
CA SER A 34 -36.68 -48.12 -0.03
C SER A 34 -36.34 -49.58 -0.29
N SER A 35 -37.34 -50.28 -0.83
CA SER A 35 -37.24 -51.63 -1.36
C SER A 35 -36.52 -51.57 -2.71
N PHE A 36 -35.27 -51.98 -2.75
CA PHE A 36 -34.56 -52.23 -4.02
C PHE A 36 -34.72 -53.70 -4.37
N HIS A 37 -35.45 -53.97 -5.46
CA HIS A 37 -35.45 -55.25 -6.14
C HIS A 37 -34.08 -55.46 -6.80
N GLY A 38 -33.36 -56.48 -6.34
CA GLY A 38 -32.06 -56.86 -6.87
C GLY A 38 -32.19 -57.51 -8.25
N VAL A 39 -31.58 -56.87 -9.26
CA VAL A 39 -31.20 -57.54 -10.51
C VAL A 39 -29.71 -57.84 -10.43
N PHE A 40 -29.38 -59.13 -10.29
CA PHE A 40 -28.00 -59.61 -10.24
C PHE A 40 -27.41 -59.65 -11.66
N LEU A 41 -26.71 -58.59 -12.06
CA LEU A 41 -25.85 -58.62 -13.25
C LEU A 41 -24.47 -59.15 -12.86
N LYS A 42 -24.17 -60.38 -13.30
CA LYS A 42 -22.82 -60.99 -13.24
C LYS A 42 -21.89 -60.23 -14.20
N LEU A 43 -21.07 -59.33 -13.67
CA LEU A 43 -19.89 -58.82 -14.39
C LEU A 43 -18.65 -59.68 -14.07
N PRO A 44 -17.82 -60.02 -15.07
CA PRO A 44 -16.56 -60.72 -14.83
C PRO A 44 -15.57 -59.80 -14.11
N ARG A 45 -15.12 -60.22 -12.92
CA ARG A 45 -14.01 -59.59 -12.18
C ARG A 45 -12.70 -59.86 -12.93
N GLN A 46 -12.22 -58.89 -13.70
CA GLN A 46 -10.81 -58.84 -14.07
C GLN A 46 -9.99 -58.18 -12.95
N PRO A 47 -8.85 -58.76 -12.54
CA PRO A 47 -7.97 -58.12 -11.58
C PRO A 47 -7.24 -56.95 -12.25
N PHE A 48 -7.71 -55.73 -12.02
CA PHE A 48 -6.93 -54.53 -12.32
C PHE A 48 -5.83 -54.40 -11.26
N SER A 49 -4.58 -54.65 -11.67
CA SER A 49 -3.41 -54.28 -10.89
C SER A 49 -3.27 -52.75 -10.91
N LEU A 50 -3.69 -52.10 -9.82
CA LEU A 50 -3.40 -50.68 -9.57
C LEU A 50 -1.94 -50.56 -9.16
N SER A 51 -1.07 -50.31 -10.14
CA SER A 51 0.29 -49.86 -9.87
C SER A 51 0.24 -48.42 -9.35
N LEU A 52 0.32 -48.25 -8.03
CA LEU A 52 0.57 -46.95 -7.40
C LEU A 52 1.97 -46.47 -7.82
N ALA A 53 2.03 -45.67 -8.88
CA ALA A 53 3.23 -44.91 -9.20
C ALA A 53 3.45 -43.88 -8.08
N THR A 54 4.40 -44.16 -7.18
CA THR A 54 4.86 -43.21 -6.18
C THR A 54 5.63 -42.08 -6.88
N LYS A 55 4.92 -41.02 -7.27
CA LYS A 55 5.55 -39.79 -7.76
C LYS A 55 6.42 -39.23 -6.64
N LYS A 56 7.74 -39.38 -6.79
CA LYS A 56 8.75 -38.82 -5.88
C LYS A 56 8.41 -37.35 -5.62
N PRO A 57 8.30 -36.88 -4.36
CA PRO A 57 8.03 -35.47 -4.07
C PRO A 57 9.15 -34.64 -4.72
N GLN A 58 8.81 -33.88 -5.75
CA GLN A 58 9.71 -32.84 -6.23
C GLN A 58 9.73 -31.74 -5.16
N PRO A 59 10.90 -31.24 -4.76
CA PRO A 59 10.96 -30.08 -3.90
C PRO A 59 10.26 -28.92 -4.62
N LEU A 60 9.20 -28.41 -4.00
CA LEU A 60 8.59 -27.14 -4.39
C LEU A 60 9.67 -26.08 -4.17
N PHE A 61 10.32 -25.65 -5.25
CA PHE A 61 11.02 -24.37 -5.25
C PHE A 61 9.95 -23.29 -5.12
N VAL A 62 9.80 -22.73 -3.92
CA VAL A 62 9.10 -21.47 -3.74
C VAL A 62 10.01 -20.42 -4.39
N ALA A 63 9.62 -19.93 -5.56
CA ALA A 63 10.28 -18.75 -6.12
C ALA A 63 10.06 -17.60 -5.13
N ALA A 64 11.15 -16.94 -4.71
CA ALA A 64 11.08 -15.78 -3.82
C ALA A 64 10.12 -14.74 -4.41
N ALA A 65 9.12 -14.34 -3.64
CA ALA A 65 8.12 -13.39 -4.07
C ALA A 65 8.69 -11.97 -3.93
N THR A 66 9.18 -11.40 -5.02
CA THR A 66 9.66 -10.02 -5.03
C THR A 66 8.48 -9.06 -5.15
N LYS A 67 8.36 -8.15 -4.18
CA LYS A 67 7.39 -7.05 -4.16
C LYS A 67 8.10 -5.77 -4.61
N LYS A 68 7.43 -4.93 -5.41
CA LYS A 68 7.98 -3.64 -5.84
C LYS A 68 6.96 -2.51 -5.68
N ALA A 69 7.46 -1.33 -5.35
CA ALA A 69 6.66 -0.11 -5.31
C ALA A 69 7.42 1.11 -5.82
N VAL A 70 6.71 2.14 -6.29
CA VAL A 70 7.32 3.39 -6.79
C VAL A 70 6.55 4.59 -6.28
N ALA A 71 7.25 5.55 -5.66
CA ALA A 71 6.73 6.86 -5.28
C ALA A 71 7.36 7.96 -6.16
N VAL A 72 6.52 8.82 -6.74
CA VAL A 72 6.98 10.03 -7.43
C VAL A 72 6.79 11.20 -6.49
N LEU A 73 7.88 11.87 -6.14
CA LEU A 73 7.91 13.01 -5.25
C LEU A 73 7.68 14.29 -6.06
N LYS A 74 6.69 15.07 -5.63
CA LYS A 74 6.42 16.42 -6.15
C LYS A 74 6.12 17.36 -4.98
N GLY A 75 6.60 18.59 -5.10
CA GLY A 75 6.42 19.65 -4.11
C GLY A 75 5.74 20.88 -4.68
N THR A 76 5.57 21.89 -3.84
CA THR A 76 5.21 23.26 -4.26
C THR A 76 6.38 24.04 -4.85
N SER A 77 7.60 23.48 -4.76
CA SER A 77 8.85 24.01 -5.31
C SER A 77 9.27 23.27 -6.59
N ASN A 78 10.48 23.56 -7.09
CA ASN A 78 11.10 22.83 -8.21
C ASN A 78 11.67 21.45 -7.81
N VAL A 79 11.45 21.01 -6.57
CA VAL A 79 11.94 19.71 -6.07
C VAL A 79 11.05 18.59 -6.60
N GLU A 80 11.68 17.63 -7.28
CA GLU A 80 11.02 16.45 -7.80
C GLU A 80 11.91 15.22 -7.69
N GLY A 81 11.33 14.03 -7.65
CA GLY A 81 12.10 12.81 -7.58
C GLY A 81 11.30 11.56 -7.83
N VAL A 82 12.01 10.45 -7.98
CA VAL A 82 11.44 9.11 -8.08
C VAL A 82 12.15 8.22 -7.07
N VAL A 83 11.36 7.49 -6.29
CA VAL A 83 11.83 6.54 -5.29
C VAL A 83 11.24 5.18 -5.60
N THR A 84 12.07 4.16 -5.74
CA THR A 84 11.63 2.78 -5.95
C THR A 84 11.93 1.96 -4.70
N LEU A 85 10.96 1.15 -4.27
CA LEU A 85 11.08 0.22 -3.17
C LEU A 85 11.01 -1.21 -3.72
N SER A 86 11.83 -2.10 -3.18
CA SER A 86 11.77 -3.52 -3.49
C SER A 86 12.03 -4.35 -2.24
N GLN A 87 11.26 -5.42 -2.07
CA GLN A 87 11.39 -6.34 -0.95
C GLN A 87 11.33 -7.77 -1.48
N GLU A 88 12.24 -8.62 -1.03
CA GLU A 88 12.20 -10.06 -1.31
C GLU A 88 11.55 -10.76 -0.12
N ASP A 89 10.48 -11.52 -0.38
CA ASP A 89 9.68 -12.19 0.65
C ASP A 89 9.33 -11.21 1.79
N ASP A 90 9.64 -11.57 3.03
CA ASP A 90 9.44 -10.73 4.22
C ASP A 90 10.76 -10.10 4.72
N GLY A 91 11.76 -10.01 3.83
CA GLY A 91 13.09 -9.48 4.12
C GLY A 91 13.14 -7.94 4.23
N PRO A 92 14.35 -7.36 4.30
CA PRO A 92 14.55 -5.92 4.29
C PRO A 92 14.01 -5.29 2.99
N THR A 93 13.48 -4.07 3.09
CA THR A 93 13.09 -3.27 1.92
C THR A 93 14.29 -2.43 1.47
N THR A 94 14.67 -2.58 0.19
CA THR A 94 15.63 -1.70 -0.48
C THR A 94 14.90 -0.51 -1.10
N VAL A 95 15.39 0.69 -0.87
CA VAL A 95 14.84 1.96 -1.34
C VAL A 95 15.90 2.68 -2.17
N ASN A 96 15.65 2.83 -3.48
CA ASN A 96 16.51 3.63 -4.36
C ASN A 96 15.87 4.99 -4.57
N VAL A 97 16.59 6.04 -4.19
CA VAL A 97 16.15 7.42 -4.19
C VAL A 97 16.89 8.19 -5.26
N ARG A 98 16.15 8.95 -6.07
CA ARG A 98 16.72 10.00 -6.93
C ARG A 98 15.84 11.25 -6.86
N ILE A 99 16.39 12.33 -6.33
CA ILE A 99 15.69 13.61 -6.15
C ILE A 99 16.55 14.73 -6.74
N THR A 100 15.92 15.69 -7.40
CA THR A 100 16.56 16.84 -8.04
C THR A 100 15.93 18.15 -7.58
N GLY A 101 16.68 19.24 -7.70
CA GLY A 101 16.22 20.59 -7.33
C GLY A 101 16.37 20.92 -5.85
N LEU A 102 17.11 20.10 -5.10
CA LEU A 102 17.44 20.33 -3.68
C LEU A 102 18.56 21.37 -3.56
N SER A 103 18.67 22.00 -2.39
CA SER A 103 19.91 22.69 -2.03
C SER A 103 21.03 21.68 -1.81
N PRO A 104 22.30 22.00 -2.10
CA PRO A 104 23.41 21.11 -1.76
C PRO A 104 23.48 20.86 -0.25
N GLY A 105 23.69 19.60 0.17
CA GLY A 105 23.79 19.22 1.58
C GLY A 105 22.87 18.08 1.99
N LEU A 106 22.68 17.94 3.31
CA LEU A 106 21.86 16.90 3.92
C LEU A 106 20.39 17.34 3.97
N HIS A 107 19.51 16.40 3.65
CA HIS A 107 18.06 16.57 3.71
C HIS A 107 17.44 15.37 4.42
N GLY A 108 16.63 15.61 5.44
CA GLY A 108 15.86 14.57 6.11
C GLY A 108 14.93 13.85 5.13
N PHE A 109 14.85 12.53 5.23
CA PHE A 109 14.07 11.70 4.33
C PHE A 109 13.27 10.69 5.14
N HIS A 110 11.94 10.82 5.09
CA HIS A 110 11.06 10.08 5.97
C HIS A 110 9.88 9.48 5.23
N LEU A 111 9.38 8.37 5.77
CA LEU A 111 8.09 7.82 5.43
C LEU A 111 7.04 8.35 6.42
N HIS A 112 6.04 9.04 5.89
CA HIS A 112 4.94 9.64 6.64
C HIS A 112 3.72 8.72 6.71
N GLU A 113 2.91 8.91 7.74
CA GLU A 113 1.80 8.01 8.07
C GLU A 113 0.76 7.89 6.96
N TYR A 114 0.37 9.00 6.34
CA TYR A 114 -0.71 9.05 5.37
C TYR A 114 -0.21 9.35 3.95
N GLY A 115 -0.76 8.64 2.96
CA GLY A 115 -0.65 8.97 1.54
C GLY A 115 -1.60 10.10 1.11
N ASP A 116 -1.90 11.04 2.00
CA ASP A 116 -2.80 12.16 1.72
C ASP A 116 -1.99 13.40 1.29
N THR A 117 -2.20 13.84 0.05
CA THR A 117 -1.60 15.06 -0.52
C THR A 117 -2.64 16.12 -0.87
N THR A 118 -3.84 16.05 -0.31
CA THR A 118 -4.93 17.03 -0.56
C THR A 118 -4.57 18.44 -0.10
N ASN A 119 -3.76 18.56 0.96
CA ASN A 119 -3.19 19.82 1.45
C ASN A 119 -1.66 19.85 1.28
N GLY A 120 -1.20 19.44 0.10
CA GLY A 120 0.23 19.29 -0.19
C GLY A 120 0.88 18.27 0.73
N CYS A 121 2.16 18.47 1.07
CA CYS A 121 2.88 17.54 1.93
C CYS A 121 2.51 17.63 3.40
N MET A 122 1.68 18.60 3.82
CA MET A 122 1.27 18.74 5.22
C MET A 122 0.23 17.69 5.62
N SER A 123 -0.65 17.30 4.70
CA SER A 123 -1.68 16.27 4.95
C SER A 123 -1.12 14.86 5.09
N THR A 124 0.17 14.62 4.81
CA THR A 124 0.78 13.29 4.99
C THR A 124 0.92 12.88 6.46
N GLY A 125 0.65 13.78 7.41
CA GLY A 125 0.70 13.48 8.84
C GLY A 125 2.12 13.48 9.41
N ALA A 126 2.33 12.80 10.54
CA ALA A 126 3.64 12.63 11.17
C ALA A 126 4.45 11.51 10.49
N HIS A 127 5.66 11.24 10.99
CA HIS A 127 6.44 10.07 10.57
C HIS A 127 5.65 8.80 10.90
N PHE A 128 5.76 7.77 10.05
CA PHE A 128 5.11 6.49 10.30
C PHE A 128 5.70 5.81 11.54
N ASN A 129 4.90 5.70 12.60
CA ASN A 129 5.34 5.25 13.92
C ASN A 129 4.39 4.20 14.54
N PRO A 130 4.32 2.99 13.98
CA PRO A 130 3.41 1.95 14.48
C PRO A 130 3.77 1.46 15.90
N ASN A 131 5.02 1.67 16.32
CA ASN A 131 5.53 1.22 17.62
C ASN A 131 5.50 2.33 18.70
N ASN A 132 5.02 3.52 18.35
CA ASN A 132 4.90 4.68 19.25
C ASN A 132 6.21 5.02 20.00
N LEU A 133 7.34 4.99 19.27
CA LEU A 133 8.66 5.34 19.77
C LEU A 133 8.98 6.82 19.51
N THR A 134 10.09 7.33 20.03
CA THR A 134 10.62 8.64 19.65
C THR A 134 11.40 8.53 18.34
N HIS A 135 11.60 9.66 17.67
CA HIS A 135 12.42 9.77 16.47
C HIS A 135 13.89 9.40 16.75
N GLY A 136 14.59 8.85 15.74
CA GLY A 136 16.01 8.50 15.81
C GLY A 136 16.62 8.15 14.45
N ALA A 137 17.91 7.79 14.42
CA ALA A 137 18.58 7.36 13.19
C ALA A 137 18.10 5.97 12.71
N PRO A 138 18.22 5.62 11.42
CA PRO A 138 17.81 4.30 10.90
C PRO A 138 18.42 3.08 11.61
N GLU A 139 19.66 3.23 12.09
CA GLU A 139 20.41 2.22 12.85
C GLU A 139 20.05 2.18 14.34
N ASP A 140 19.33 3.19 14.86
CA ASP A 140 18.96 3.25 16.27
C ASP A 140 17.82 2.27 16.57
N LYS A 141 17.87 1.68 17.77
CA LYS A 141 16.80 0.80 18.26
C LYS A 141 15.52 1.58 18.58
N ILE A 142 15.68 2.83 19.04
CA ILE A 142 14.57 3.74 19.33
C ILE A 142 14.47 4.72 18.19
N ARG A 143 13.48 4.50 17.31
CA ARG A 143 13.18 5.34 16.16
C ARG A 143 11.75 5.11 15.71
N HIS A 144 11.20 6.02 14.92
CA HIS A 144 10.01 5.71 14.13
C HIS A 144 10.37 4.72 13.02
N ALA A 145 9.38 3.92 12.59
CA ALA A 145 9.56 3.01 11.46
C ALA A 145 9.88 3.78 10.17
N GLY A 146 9.30 4.97 10.01
CA GLY A 146 9.51 5.84 8.87
C GLY A 146 10.78 6.70 8.90
N ASP A 147 11.62 6.60 9.94
CA ASP A 147 12.88 7.34 10.00
C ASP A 147 13.93 6.67 9.09
N LEU A 148 14.21 7.25 7.93
CA LEU A 148 15.19 6.75 6.95
C LEU A 148 16.48 7.62 6.92
N GLY A 149 16.59 8.59 7.83
CA GLY A 149 17.76 9.45 8.01
C GLY A 149 17.87 10.52 6.94
N ASN A 150 19.08 10.77 6.46
CA ASN A 150 19.36 11.85 5.51
C ASN A 150 19.74 11.32 4.11
N VAL A 151 19.33 12.04 3.08
CA VAL A 151 19.90 11.96 1.73
C VAL A 151 20.81 13.15 1.48
N VAL A 152 21.86 12.95 0.66
CA VAL A 152 22.86 14.00 0.37
C VAL A 152 22.68 14.50 -1.05
N ALA A 153 22.32 15.77 -1.19
CA ALA A 153 22.29 16.47 -2.48
C ALA A 153 23.68 17.01 -2.82
N ASN A 154 24.13 16.75 -4.05
CA ASN A 154 25.38 17.27 -4.58
C ASN A 154 25.26 18.77 -4.97
N ALA A 155 26.34 19.33 -5.52
CA ALA A 155 26.39 20.75 -5.94
C ALA A 155 25.35 21.12 -7.02
N ASP A 156 24.89 20.14 -7.81
CA ASP A 156 23.86 20.33 -8.84
C ASP A 156 22.43 20.17 -8.26
N GLY A 157 22.30 19.97 -6.93
CA GLY A 157 21.02 19.77 -6.26
C GLY A 157 20.41 18.40 -6.52
N VAL A 158 21.24 17.40 -6.83
CA VAL A 158 20.82 16.01 -7.08
C VAL A 158 21.22 15.12 -5.91
N ALA A 159 20.26 14.44 -5.31
CA ALA A 159 20.47 13.40 -4.29
C ALA A 159 20.16 12.02 -4.87
N GLU A 160 21.15 11.13 -4.86
CA GLU A 160 21.02 9.72 -5.23
C GLU A 160 21.49 8.84 -4.06
N ALA A 161 20.63 7.92 -3.62
CA ALA A 161 20.93 7.06 -2.48
C ALA A 161 20.26 5.69 -2.61
N THR A 162 20.89 4.67 -2.03
CA THR A 162 20.28 3.36 -1.81
C THR A 162 20.25 3.10 -0.31
N ILE A 163 19.05 2.94 0.24
CA ILE A 163 18.79 2.69 1.66
C ILE A 163 18.23 1.27 1.78
N VAL A 164 18.63 0.53 2.82
CA VAL A 164 18.07 -0.79 3.13
C VAL A 164 17.54 -0.74 4.55
N ASP A 165 16.24 -0.99 4.73
CA ASP A 165 15.57 -0.82 6.01
C ASP A 165 14.62 -2.00 6.33
N ASN A 166 14.53 -2.36 7.62
CA ASN A 166 13.78 -3.51 8.12
C ASN A 166 12.40 -3.16 8.71
N GLN A 167 12.02 -1.88 8.79
CA GLN A 167 10.79 -1.41 9.44
C GLN A 167 9.73 -0.89 8.47
N ILE A 168 10.02 -0.90 7.16
CA ILE A 168 9.13 -0.42 6.10
C ILE A 168 8.73 -1.55 5.12
N PRO A 169 8.02 -2.60 5.58
CA PRO A 169 7.62 -3.71 4.71
C PRO A 169 6.62 -3.27 3.63
N LEU A 170 6.60 -3.98 2.50
CA LEU A 170 5.66 -3.70 1.40
C LEU A 170 4.34 -4.47 1.52
N ASP A 171 4.15 -5.26 2.58
CA ASP A 171 2.93 -5.98 2.92
C ASP A 171 2.79 -6.18 4.43
N GLY A 172 1.77 -6.93 4.84
CA GLY A 172 1.47 -7.15 6.24
C GLY A 172 0.88 -5.92 6.98
N PRO A 173 0.76 -5.99 8.32
CA PRO A 173 0.05 -4.98 9.12
C PRO A 173 0.74 -3.61 9.12
N ASN A 174 2.08 -3.60 8.98
CA ASN A 174 2.89 -2.38 8.93
C ASN A 174 3.26 -1.97 7.50
N THR A 175 2.52 -2.46 6.50
CA THR A 175 2.80 -2.13 5.10
C THR A 175 2.88 -0.62 4.89
N VAL A 176 3.85 -0.21 4.08
CA VAL A 176 4.02 1.19 3.67
C VAL A 176 3.31 1.52 2.36
N ILE A 177 2.62 0.55 1.76
CA ILE A 177 1.84 0.79 0.56
C ILE A 177 0.66 1.72 0.87
N GLY A 178 0.56 2.80 0.11
CA GLY A 178 -0.45 3.84 0.32
C GLY A 178 -0.05 4.91 1.34
N ARG A 179 1.20 4.87 1.83
CA ARG A 179 1.81 5.93 2.64
C ARG A 179 2.64 6.87 1.77
N ALA A 180 3.14 7.96 2.34
CA ALA A 180 3.91 8.96 1.61
C ALA A 180 5.39 8.95 1.99
N LEU A 181 6.27 9.04 1.00
CA LEU A 181 7.66 9.43 1.22
C LEU A 181 7.78 10.95 1.13
N VAL A 182 8.60 11.55 1.99
CA VAL A 182 8.80 13.00 2.10
C VAL A 182 10.28 13.30 2.20
N VAL A 183 10.74 14.29 1.43
CA VAL A 183 12.06 14.91 1.59
C VAL A 183 11.89 16.28 2.24
N HIS A 184 12.73 16.54 3.24
CA HIS A 184 12.67 17.72 4.08
C HIS A 184 13.66 18.80 3.65
N GLU A 185 13.45 20.02 4.15
CA GLU A 185 14.25 21.19 3.83
C GLU A 185 15.63 21.18 4.47
N LEU A 186 15.72 20.73 5.72
CA LEU A 186 16.93 20.73 6.51
C LEU A 186 17.43 19.31 6.77
N GLU A 187 18.64 19.24 7.31
CA GLU A 187 19.21 18.02 7.88
C GLU A 187 18.31 17.52 9.02
N ASP A 188 18.06 16.22 9.00
CA ASP A 188 17.54 15.47 10.14
C ASP A 188 18.66 15.26 11.17
N ASP A 189 18.47 15.78 12.39
CA ASP A 189 19.40 15.67 13.51
C ASP A 189 19.43 14.29 14.18
N LEU A 190 18.63 13.35 13.68
CA LEU A 190 18.56 11.94 14.10
C LEU A 190 18.19 11.77 15.58
N GLY A 191 17.46 12.72 16.15
CA GLY A 191 17.11 12.77 17.57
C GLY A 191 18.25 13.25 18.47
N LYS A 192 19.37 13.71 17.91
CA LYS A 192 20.63 14.01 18.61
C LYS A 192 20.94 15.51 18.65
N GLY A 193 20.08 16.35 18.08
CA GLY A 193 20.30 17.81 17.98
C GLY A 193 19.99 18.60 19.25
N GLY A 194 19.29 18.03 20.24
CA GLY A 194 18.93 18.72 21.49
C GLY A 194 17.87 19.81 21.34
N HIS A 195 17.20 19.88 20.19
CA HIS A 195 16.04 20.75 19.95
C HIS A 195 14.75 20.08 20.46
N GLU A 196 13.71 20.87 20.76
CA GLU A 196 12.41 20.31 21.22
C GLU A 196 11.76 19.39 20.17
N LEU A 197 12.08 19.62 18.90
CA LEU A 197 11.60 18.81 17.76
C LEU A 197 12.53 17.64 17.41
N SER A 198 13.73 17.53 18.01
CA SER A 198 14.67 16.45 17.68
C SER A 198 14.03 15.07 17.88
N LEU A 199 13.37 14.85 19.02
CA LEU A 199 12.75 13.54 19.33
C LEU A 199 11.41 13.29 18.61
N THR A 200 10.95 14.21 17.75
CA THR A 200 9.68 14.06 17.01
C THR A 200 9.87 14.10 15.49
N THR A 201 10.63 15.06 14.96
CA THR A 201 10.81 15.25 13.52
C THR A 201 12.27 15.34 13.09
N GLY A 202 13.21 15.12 14.02
CA GLY A 202 14.62 15.33 13.75
C GLY A 202 14.98 16.80 13.46
N ASN A 203 14.07 17.72 13.79
CA ASN A 203 14.19 19.14 13.44
C ASN A 203 14.44 19.43 11.94
N ALA A 204 13.99 18.54 11.04
CA ALA A 204 14.29 18.61 9.61
C ALA A 204 13.58 19.75 8.83
N GLY A 205 12.82 20.62 9.50
CA GLY A 205 12.18 21.78 8.88
C GLY A 205 11.05 21.44 7.88
N GLY A 206 10.93 22.25 6.82
CA GLY A 206 9.85 22.17 5.85
C GLY A 206 9.78 20.86 5.06
N ARG A 207 8.62 20.58 4.44
CA ARG A 207 8.41 19.39 3.59
C ARG A 207 8.48 19.80 2.13
N LEU A 208 9.63 19.60 1.49
CA LEU A 208 9.91 20.13 0.15
C LEU A 208 9.12 19.41 -0.94
N ALA A 209 9.09 18.08 -0.91
CA ALA A 209 8.34 17.26 -1.86
C ALA A 209 7.89 15.96 -1.21
N CYS A 210 6.77 15.42 -1.69
CA CYS A 210 6.18 14.20 -1.19
C CYS A 210 5.51 13.40 -2.30
N GLY A 211 5.39 12.09 -2.10
CA GLY A 211 4.76 11.18 -3.05
C GLY A 211 3.77 10.25 -2.35
N ALA A 212 2.47 10.54 -2.51
CA ALA A 212 1.36 9.87 -1.81
C ALA A 212 1.04 8.45 -2.26
N ARG A 213 1.46 8.04 -3.46
CA ARG A 213 0.92 6.83 -4.11
C ARG A 213 2.04 5.96 -4.62
N SER A 214 2.57 5.16 -3.71
CA SER A 214 3.40 4.01 -4.04
C SER A 214 2.56 3.02 -4.84
N CYS A 215 2.74 2.95 -6.15
CA CYS A 215 2.06 1.92 -6.94
C CYS A 215 2.73 0.57 -6.72
N TRP A 216 1.94 -0.41 -6.27
CA TRP A 216 2.43 -1.73 -5.90
C TRP A 216 2.12 -2.77 -6.97
N PHE A 217 3.09 -3.65 -7.21
CA PHE A 217 2.97 -4.75 -8.15
C PHE A 217 3.57 -6.03 -7.59
N ASP A 218 2.82 -7.13 -7.69
CA ASP A 218 3.36 -8.47 -7.56
C ASP A 218 4.23 -8.82 -8.77
N SER A 219 5.27 -9.57 -8.49
CA SER A 219 6.41 -9.94 -9.33
C SER A 219 5.98 -10.38 -10.73
N ASN A 220 6.12 -9.46 -11.71
CA ASN A 220 6.41 -9.66 -13.15
C ASN A 220 6.03 -8.43 -14.00
N LEU A 221 5.40 -7.41 -13.43
CA LEU A 221 4.95 -6.24 -14.16
C LEU A 221 5.82 -5.02 -13.83
N MET A 222 6.66 -4.63 -14.79
CA MET A 222 7.38 -3.35 -14.76
C MET A 222 6.37 -2.22 -14.87
N VAL A 223 6.57 -1.11 -14.15
CA VAL A 223 5.84 0.12 -14.44
C VAL A 223 6.35 0.66 -15.77
N ALA A 224 5.45 0.80 -16.76
CA ALA A 224 5.78 1.42 -18.03
C ALA A 224 5.80 2.96 -17.92
N ASP A 225 4.96 3.53 -17.04
CA ASP A 225 4.86 4.98 -16.82
C ASP A 225 4.15 5.28 -15.48
N VAL A 226 4.57 6.33 -14.77
CA VAL A 226 3.83 6.90 -13.62
C VAL A 226 3.49 8.34 -13.94
N ARG A 227 2.20 8.64 -14.15
CA ARG A 227 1.75 10.01 -14.41
C ARG A 227 0.98 10.58 -13.23
N ASN A 228 1.27 11.82 -12.89
CA ASN A 228 0.46 12.59 -11.94
C ASN A 228 -0.42 13.55 -12.75
N LEU A 229 -1.72 13.26 -12.82
CA LEU A 229 -2.72 14.07 -13.53
C LEU A 229 -3.70 14.63 -12.51
N SER A 230 -3.70 15.95 -12.33
CA SER A 230 -4.62 16.66 -11.42
C SER A 230 -4.61 16.07 -9.99
N GLY A 231 -3.44 15.67 -9.51
CA GLY A 231 -3.29 15.07 -8.19
C GLY A 231 -3.63 13.58 -8.13
N VAL A 232 -3.88 12.88 -9.24
CA VAL A 232 -4.07 11.42 -9.31
C VAL A 232 -2.82 10.76 -9.90
N THR A 233 -2.24 9.82 -9.16
CA THR A 233 -1.09 9.02 -9.63
C THR A 233 -1.62 7.80 -10.36
N ILE A 234 -1.41 7.78 -11.67
CA ILE A 234 -1.76 6.67 -12.55
C ILE A 234 -0.50 5.86 -12.78
N CYS A 235 -0.59 4.56 -12.53
CA CYS A 235 0.50 3.65 -12.80
C CYS A 235 0.13 2.71 -13.91
N CYS A 236 0.94 2.81 -14.96
CA CYS A 236 0.69 2.18 -16.23
C CYS A 236 1.47 0.87 -16.28
N LEU A 237 0.75 -0.22 -16.53
CA LEU A 237 1.32 -1.54 -16.68
C LEU A 237 1.38 -1.91 -18.17
N PRO A 238 2.50 -2.47 -18.67
CA PRO A 238 2.52 -3.07 -20.00
C PRO A 238 1.62 -4.31 -19.98
N SER A 239 0.55 -4.30 -20.78
CA SER A 239 -0.32 -5.47 -20.91
C SER A 239 0.40 -6.61 -21.65
N PRO A 240 0.33 -7.88 -21.19
CA PRO A 240 0.90 -9.03 -21.90
C PRO A 240 0.10 -9.45 -23.15
N LEU A 241 -1.02 -8.78 -23.47
CA LEU A 241 -1.82 -9.04 -24.67
C LEU A 241 -1.46 -8.04 -25.77
N SER A 242 -0.34 -8.27 -26.43
CA SER A 242 -0.10 -7.74 -27.78
C SER A 242 -0.96 -8.52 -28.77
N HIS A 243 -2.25 -8.18 -28.89
CA HIS A 243 -2.89 -8.29 -30.19
C HIS A 243 -2.59 -6.99 -30.90
N THR A 244 -1.57 -7.05 -31.74
CA THR A 244 -1.23 -6.03 -32.72
C THR A 244 -2.42 -5.85 -33.67
N GLU A 245 -3.26 -4.84 -33.42
CA GLU A 245 -3.96 -4.15 -34.50
C GLU A 245 -2.89 -3.44 -35.35
N PRO A 246 -2.90 -3.55 -36.69
CA PRO A 246 -1.75 -3.19 -37.53
C PRO A 246 -1.32 -1.71 -37.51
N ASP A 247 -2.09 -0.81 -36.89
CA ASP A 247 -1.89 0.65 -37.04
C ASP A 247 -1.80 1.46 -35.73
N VAL A 248 -1.62 0.83 -34.56
CA VAL A 248 -1.42 1.59 -33.31
C VAL A 248 -0.40 0.92 -32.38
N ASN A 249 0.82 1.45 -32.42
CA ASN A 249 1.97 0.94 -31.68
C ASN A 249 2.04 1.56 -30.27
N PHE A 250 1.06 1.30 -29.40
CA PHE A 250 1.08 1.81 -28.02
C PHE A 250 0.65 0.76 -26.97
N PRO A 251 1.33 0.68 -25.82
CA PRO A 251 0.94 -0.23 -24.75
C PRO A 251 -0.41 0.17 -24.16
N VAL A 252 -1.33 -0.79 -24.08
CA VAL A 252 -2.60 -0.66 -23.34
C VAL A 252 -2.31 -0.78 -21.86
N CYS A 253 -2.71 0.22 -21.07
CA CYS A 253 -2.34 0.39 -19.67
C CYS A 253 -3.47 -0.07 -18.75
N ASN A 254 -3.20 -1.02 -17.84
CA ASN A 254 -4.13 -1.34 -16.75
C ASN A 254 -3.91 -0.34 -15.60
N VAL A 255 -4.93 0.45 -15.25
CA VAL A 255 -4.88 1.41 -14.15
C VAL A 255 -5.22 0.72 -12.84
N LYS A 256 -4.32 0.75 -11.85
CA LYS A 256 -4.60 0.32 -10.47
C LYS A 256 -4.61 1.55 -9.56
N LEU A 257 -5.78 1.89 -9.02
CA LEU A 257 -5.93 2.88 -7.97
C LEU A 257 -5.80 2.18 -6.61
N SER A 258 -5.05 2.78 -5.68
CA SER A 258 -4.93 2.26 -4.31
C SER A 258 -6.33 2.20 -3.66
N GLY A 259 -6.74 1.02 -3.19
CA GLY A 259 -8.01 0.82 -2.46
C GLY A 259 -9.19 0.23 -3.25
N GLN A 260 -9.06 -0.11 -4.54
CA GLN A 260 -10.11 -0.85 -5.27
C GLN A 260 -9.62 -2.20 -5.82
N GLN A 261 -10.50 -3.20 -5.74
CA GLN A 261 -10.29 -4.52 -6.32
C GLN A 261 -10.19 -4.44 -7.85
N ILE A 262 -9.30 -5.24 -8.43
CA ILE A 262 -9.14 -5.39 -9.88
C ILE A 262 -10.48 -5.83 -10.48
N ILE A 263 -11.11 -4.99 -11.32
CA ILE A 263 -12.17 -5.43 -12.23
C ILE A 263 -11.52 -5.58 -13.61
N PRO A 264 -11.23 -6.81 -14.08
CA PRO A 264 -10.68 -7.02 -15.42
C PRO A 264 -11.66 -6.44 -16.47
N GLY A 265 -11.15 -5.61 -17.37
CA GLY A 265 -11.87 -5.21 -18.59
C GLY A 265 -12.72 -3.94 -18.54
N LYS A 266 -12.68 -3.11 -17.48
CA LYS A 266 -13.50 -1.88 -17.40
C LYS A 266 -12.85 -0.59 -17.91
N LEU A 267 -11.53 -0.54 -18.13
CA LEU A 267 -10.88 0.66 -18.69
C LEU A 267 -9.77 0.28 -19.70
N ASN A 268 -10.14 0.18 -20.97
CA ASN A 268 -9.19 0.16 -22.08
C ASN A 268 -8.98 1.61 -22.53
N VAL A 269 -8.12 2.36 -21.84
CA VAL A 269 -7.75 3.71 -22.26
C VAL A 269 -6.28 3.71 -22.66
N PRO A 270 -5.92 4.13 -23.90
CA PRO A 270 -4.54 4.32 -24.27
C PRO A 270 -3.92 5.40 -23.37
N CYS A 271 -2.71 5.13 -22.85
CA CYS A 271 -1.98 5.98 -21.90
C CYS A 271 -1.84 7.46 -22.31
N LEU A 272 -2.02 7.79 -23.59
CA LEU A 272 -1.90 9.15 -24.14
C LEU A 272 -3.21 9.96 -24.15
N ASN A 273 -4.38 9.37 -23.88
CA ASN A 273 -5.69 10.01 -24.13
C ASN A 273 -6.49 10.41 -22.88
N LEU A 274 -5.84 10.49 -21.71
CA LEU A 274 -6.50 10.82 -20.45
C LEU A 274 -6.85 12.32 -20.30
N ASP A 275 -6.18 13.21 -21.04
CA ASP A 275 -6.55 14.64 -21.09
C ASP A 275 -7.93 14.87 -21.72
N ALA A 276 -8.41 13.94 -22.56
CA ALA A 276 -9.76 13.99 -23.13
C ALA A 276 -10.87 13.53 -22.15
N MET A 277 -10.52 12.97 -20.99
CA MET A 277 -11.49 12.50 -19.97
C MET A 277 -11.75 13.53 -18.87
N SER A 278 -10.94 14.60 -18.76
CA SER A 278 -11.15 15.67 -17.77
C SER A 278 -12.40 16.52 -18.04
N SER A 279 -12.99 16.41 -19.24
CA SER A 279 -14.21 17.13 -19.61
C SER A 279 -15.52 16.42 -19.22
N SER A 280 -15.48 15.21 -18.67
CA SER A 280 -16.70 14.43 -18.40
C SER A 280 -16.55 13.46 -17.23
N ALA A 281 -16.52 13.94 -15.98
CA ALA A 281 -16.39 13.03 -14.85
C ALA A 281 -16.75 13.67 -13.50
N SER A 282 -18.04 13.88 -13.26
CA SER A 282 -18.63 13.76 -11.93
C SER A 282 -18.64 12.27 -11.55
N TRP A 283 -17.94 11.87 -10.50
CA TRP A 283 -18.03 10.52 -9.93
C TRP A 283 -18.35 10.62 -8.44
N PHE A 284 -19.43 9.94 -8.05
CA PHE A 284 -19.97 9.80 -6.69
C PHE A 284 -19.08 8.97 -5.78
#